data_AF-A0A6J7I6H8-F1
#
_entry.id   AF-A0A6J7I6H8-F1
#
_cell.length_a   1.000
_cell.length_b   1.000
_cell.length_c   1.000
_cell.angle_alpha   90.00
_cell.angle_beta   90.00
_cell.angle_gamma   90.00
#
_symmetry.space_group_name_H-M   'P 1'
#
loop_
_entity.id
_entity.type
_entity.pdbx_description
1 polymer ?
#
loop_
_entity_poly.entity_id
_entity_poly.type
_entity_poly.pdbx_seq_one_letter_code
_entity_poly.pdbx_strand_id
1 'polypeptide(L)'
;MKVREVLLPALEEGIGPGVAEALARSAKLLRDDADALDEWAEREFAHLENAYLDISALEKMPKAVRTRVLRMAVYAAGAPQGSISADHVSAIEALVTNWHGQGACDLPGGVKVWRLSGRLSLLAPSSNPT
;
A
#
# COMPACT_ATOMS: atom_id res chain seq x y z
N MET A 1 -5.22 -23.52 19.33
CA MET A 1 -5.20 -22.85 18.00
C MET A 1 -4.53 -23.78 17.01
N LYS A 2 -5.23 -24.18 15.93
CA LYS A 2 -4.75 -25.22 14.98
C LYS A 2 -3.33 -24.98 14.43
N VAL A 3 -2.94 -23.72 14.23
CA VAL A 3 -1.59 -23.39 13.75
C VAL A 3 -0.50 -23.86 14.73
N ARG A 4 -0.65 -23.56 16.02
CA ARG A 4 0.36 -23.93 17.03
C ARG A 4 0.31 -25.42 17.39
N GLU A 5 -0.88 -26.00 17.45
CA GLU A 5 -1.08 -27.39 17.92
C GLU A 5 -0.91 -28.44 16.82
N VAL A 6 -1.08 -28.07 15.55
CA VAL A 6 -1.09 -29.02 14.42
C VAL A 6 -0.05 -28.67 13.37
N LEU A 7 -0.01 -27.41 12.93
CA LEU A 7 0.85 -27.04 11.79
C LEU A 7 2.32 -26.86 12.17
N LEU A 8 2.64 -26.23 13.31
CA LEU A 8 4.03 -26.07 13.75
C LEU A 8 4.72 -27.40 14.06
N PRO A 9 4.10 -28.35 14.79
CA PRO A 9 4.71 -29.67 15.00
C PRO A 9 4.94 -30.43 13.68
N ALA A 10 3.99 -30.38 12.75
CA ALA A 10 4.15 -31.02 11.43
C ALA A 10 5.28 -30.39 10.60
N LEU A 11 5.49 -29.08 10.69
CA LEU A 11 6.61 -28.39 10.05
C LEU A 11 7.96 -28.77 10.67
N GLU A 12 8.04 -28.89 12.00
CA GLU A 12 9.27 -29.33 12.68
C GLU A 12 9.63 -30.79 12.38
N GLU A 13 8.64 -31.66 12.27
CA GLU A 13 8.84 -33.06 11.86
C GLU A 13 9.36 -33.16 10.42
N GLY A 14 8.83 -32.35 9.50
CA GLY A 14 9.17 -32.42 8.08
C GLY A 14 10.45 -31.69 7.65
N ILE A 15 10.82 -30.59 8.34
CA ILE A 15 11.95 -29.73 7.95
C ILE A 15 13.10 -29.80 8.98
N GLY A 16 12.79 -30.12 10.23
CA GLY A 16 13.73 -30.17 11.34
C GLY A 16 13.38 -29.19 12.47
N PRO A 17 13.97 -29.37 13.65
CA PRO A 17 13.70 -28.54 14.82
C PRO A 17 14.13 -27.07 14.61
N GLY A 18 13.45 -26.15 15.29
CA GLY A 18 13.82 -24.72 15.31
C GLY A 18 13.25 -23.88 14.16
N VAL A 19 12.43 -24.47 13.27
CA VAL A 19 11.76 -23.74 12.18
C VAL A 19 10.83 -22.66 12.74
N ALA A 20 10.07 -22.96 13.79
CA ALA A 20 9.20 -21.98 14.43
C ALA A 20 9.98 -20.75 14.94
N GLU A 21 11.14 -20.98 15.53
CA GLU A 21 12.02 -19.92 16.06
C GLU A 21 12.67 -19.11 14.93
N ALA A 22 13.09 -19.77 13.85
CA ALA A 22 13.62 -19.10 12.67
C ALA A 22 12.56 -18.21 11.99
N LEU A 23 11.32 -18.70 11.88
CA LEU A 23 10.20 -17.92 11.37
C LEU A 23 9.86 -16.74 12.29
N ALA A 24 9.88 -16.93 13.61
CA ALA A 24 9.66 -15.85 14.56
C ALA A 24 10.73 -14.74 14.44
N ARG A 25 12.01 -15.11 14.31
CA ARG A 25 13.09 -14.15 14.07
C ARG A 25 12.90 -13.41 12.75
N SER A 26 12.56 -14.12 11.68
CA SER A 26 12.31 -13.51 10.37
C SER A 26 11.11 -12.55 10.40
N ALA A 27 10.02 -12.93 11.08
CA ALA A 27 8.85 -12.08 11.24
C ALA A 27 9.15 -10.82 12.06
N LYS A 28 10.08 -10.89 13.03
CA LYS A 28 10.53 -9.72 13.77
C LYS A 28 11.33 -8.76 12.88
N LEU A 29 12.28 -9.26 12.09
CA LEU A 29 13.03 -8.45 11.12
C LEU A 29 12.10 -7.77 10.10
N LEU A 30 11.16 -8.54 9.52
CA LEU A 30 10.20 -7.99 8.56
C LEU A 30 9.27 -6.94 9.18
N ARG A 31 8.98 -7.03 10.48
CA ARG A 31 8.21 -6.00 11.19
C ARG A 31 9.02 -4.72 11.33
N ASP A 32 10.27 -4.83 11.78
CA ASP A 32 11.15 -3.67 11.93
C ASP A 32 11.38 -2.97 10.58
N ASP A 33 11.54 -3.74 9.49
CA ASP A 33 11.60 -3.21 8.12
C ASP A 33 10.30 -2.54 7.69
N ALA A 34 9.14 -3.14 8.01
CA ALA A 34 7.84 -2.58 7.67
C ALA A 34 7.59 -1.24 8.39
N ASP A 35 7.91 -1.17 9.69
CA ASP A 35 7.79 0.03 10.51
C ASP A 35 8.67 1.16 9.92
N ALA A 36 9.93 0.86 9.57
CA ALA A 36 10.83 1.84 8.95
C ALA A 36 10.33 2.35 7.58
N LEU A 37 9.73 1.46 6.77
CA LEU A 37 9.14 1.82 5.48
C LEU A 37 7.86 2.65 5.62
N ASP A 38 7.06 2.36 6.64
CA ASP A 38 5.86 3.13 6.97
C ASP A 38 6.25 4.54 7.43
N GLU A 39 7.21 4.68 8.34
CA GLU A 39 7.74 5.99 8.75
C GLU A 39 8.32 6.80 7.58
N TRP A 40 9.01 6.14 6.64
CA TRP A 40 9.48 6.82 5.44
C TRP A 40 8.32 7.30 4.58
N ALA A 41 7.34 6.44 4.31
CA ALA A 41 6.16 6.82 3.55
C ALA A 41 5.38 7.96 4.19
N GLU A 42 5.26 7.98 5.52
CA GLU A 42 4.63 9.09 6.25
C GLU A 42 5.36 10.41 6.06
N ARG A 43 6.70 10.41 6.15
CA ARG A 43 7.50 11.61 5.88
C ARG A 43 7.32 12.11 4.46
N GLU A 44 7.40 11.23 3.46
CA GLU A 44 7.18 11.60 2.06
C GLU A 44 5.76 12.15 1.85
N PHE A 45 4.75 11.49 2.42
CA PHE A 45 3.36 11.90 2.28
C PHE A 45 3.07 13.25 2.93
N ALA A 46 3.67 13.54 4.10
CA ALA A 46 3.53 14.83 4.77
C ALA A 46 4.07 16.02 3.96
N HIS A 47 4.99 15.77 3.02
CA HIS A 47 5.52 16.80 2.11
C HIS A 47 4.66 17.00 0.86
N LEU A 48 3.68 16.12 0.59
CA LEU A 48 2.82 16.19 -0.59
C LEU A 48 1.52 16.95 -0.25
N GLU A 49 1.10 17.87 -1.12
CA GLU A 49 -0.18 18.56 -0.97
C GLU A 49 -1.33 17.57 -1.25
N ASN A 50 -2.31 17.49 -0.33
CA ASN A 50 -3.33 16.43 -0.18
C ASN A 50 -4.34 16.20 -1.34
N ALA A 51 -4.07 16.64 -2.56
CA ALA A 51 -4.92 16.33 -3.73
C ALA A 51 -4.15 16.13 -5.04
N TYR A 52 -2.84 16.44 -5.07
CA TYR A 52 -2.04 16.40 -6.27
C TYR A 52 -0.65 15.86 -5.97
N LEU A 53 -0.42 14.60 -6.32
CA LEU A 53 0.88 13.98 -6.16
C LEU A 53 1.68 14.17 -7.45
N ASP A 54 2.83 14.82 -7.38
CA ASP A 54 3.72 14.95 -8.54
C ASP A 54 4.24 13.57 -8.96
N ILE A 55 4.03 13.20 -10.24
CA ILE A 55 4.42 11.88 -10.75
C ILE A 55 5.94 11.70 -10.69
N SER A 56 6.70 12.74 -11.01
CA SER A 56 8.17 12.65 -11.02
C SER A 56 8.74 12.46 -9.61
N ALA A 57 8.09 13.02 -8.59
CA ALA A 57 8.42 12.76 -7.19
C ALA A 57 8.11 11.30 -6.82
N LEU A 58 6.93 10.79 -7.18
CA LEU A 58 6.55 9.40 -6.92
C LEU A 58 7.47 8.39 -7.63
N GLU A 59 7.86 8.65 -8.88
CA GLU A 59 8.76 7.78 -9.66
C GLU A 59 10.14 7.63 -9.02
N LYS A 60 10.63 8.66 -8.32
CA LYS A 60 11.94 8.64 -7.63
C LYS A 60 11.93 7.82 -6.34
N MET A 61 10.75 7.56 -5.77
CA MET A 61 10.64 6.76 -4.54
C MET A 61 10.86 5.27 -4.84
N PRO A 62 11.44 4.50 -3.91
CA PRO A 62 11.40 3.05 -3.98
C PRO A 62 9.94 2.56 -4.03
N LYS A 63 9.67 1.49 -4.79
CA LYS A 63 8.31 0.95 -4.95
C LYS A 63 7.61 0.69 -3.61
N ALA A 64 8.33 0.16 -2.63
CA ALA A 64 7.81 -0.15 -1.30
C ALA A 64 7.30 1.09 -0.54
N VAL A 65 7.94 2.25 -0.74
CA VAL A 65 7.54 3.54 -0.16
C VAL A 65 6.43 4.15 -0.99
N ARG A 66 6.59 4.23 -2.32
CA ARG A 66 5.58 4.77 -3.25
C ARG A 66 4.22 4.13 -3.03
N THR A 67 4.15 2.80 -2.98
CA THR A 67 2.88 2.07 -2.82
C THR A 67 2.20 2.32 -1.47
N ARG A 68 2.96 2.64 -0.41
CA ARG A 68 2.42 3.07 0.88
C ARG A 68 1.87 4.50 0.81
N VAL A 69 2.63 5.43 0.23
CA VAL A 69 2.20 6.82 -0.03
C VAL A 69 0.91 6.85 -0.85
N LEU A 70 0.81 6.05 -1.92
CA LEU A 70 -0.41 5.93 -2.72
C LEU A 70 -1.60 5.44 -1.89
N ARG A 71 -1.38 4.47 -1.00
CA ARG A 71 -2.43 3.94 -0.11
C ARG A 71 -2.90 5.00 0.89
N MET A 72 -1.97 5.77 1.46
CA MET A 72 -2.28 6.90 2.36
C MET A 72 -3.09 7.97 1.63
N ALA A 73 -2.71 8.35 0.42
CA ALA A 73 -3.43 9.33 -0.38
C ALA A 73 -4.89 8.92 -0.64
N VAL A 74 -5.11 7.64 -0.95
CA VAL A 74 -6.46 7.10 -1.18
C VAL A 74 -7.32 7.13 0.10
N TYR A 75 -6.73 6.80 1.26
CA TYR A 75 -7.44 6.91 2.54
C TYR A 75 -7.70 8.37 2.92
N ALA A 76 -6.75 9.28 2.69
CA ALA A 76 -6.93 10.71 2.90
C ALA A 76 -8.03 11.29 1.99
N ALA A 77 -8.21 10.73 0.80
CA ALA A 77 -9.31 11.07 -0.11
C ALA A 77 -10.68 10.48 0.29
N GLY A 78 -10.76 9.67 1.36
CA GLY A 78 -12.01 9.20 1.94
C GLY A 78 -12.36 7.72 1.72
N ALA A 79 -11.43 6.90 1.22
CA ALA A 79 -11.67 5.46 1.15
C ALA A 79 -11.80 4.84 2.55
N PRO A 80 -12.68 3.84 2.77
CA PRO A 80 -12.80 3.16 4.06
C PRO A 80 -11.51 2.43 4.44
N GLN A 81 -11.11 2.48 5.71
CA GLN A 81 -9.91 1.78 6.19
C GLN A 81 -9.96 0.27 5.90
N GLY A 82 -8.85 -0.28 5.41
CA GLY A 82 -8.74 -1.69 5.07
C GLY A 82 -9.43 -2.11 3.75
N SER A 83 -10.07 -1.19 3.03
CA SER A 83 -10.78 -1.52 1.78
C SER A 83 -9.86 -1.64 0.55
N ILE A 84 -8.62 -1.15 0.62
CA ILE A 84 -7.70 -1.10 -0.52
C ILE A 84 -6.96 -2.43 -0.70
N SER A 85 -7.31 -3.17 -1.76
CA SER A 85 -6.67 -4.43 -2.16
C SER A 85 -5.31 -4.20 -2.86
N ALA A 86 -4.57 -5.29 -3.10
CA ALA A 86 -3.35 -5.26 -3.90
C ALA A 86 -3.60 -4.85 -5.36
N ASP A 87 -4.76 -5.22 -5.92
CA ASP A 87 -5.14 -4.87 -7.29
C ASP A 87 -5.42 -3.38 -7.42
N HIS A 88 -6.11 -2.78 -6.44
CA HIS A 88 -6.30 -1.33 -6.39
C HIS A 88 -4.96 -0.59 -6.38
N VAL A 89 -4.01 -1.01 -5.53
CA VAL A 89 -2.68 -0.40 -5.48
C VAL A 89 -1.93 -0.58 -6.79
N SER A 90 -2.00 -1.77 -7.40
CA SER A 90 -1.32 -2.05 -8.68
C SER A 90 -1.88 -1.21 -9.82
N ALA A 91 -3.20 -1.00 -9.86
CA ALA A 91 -3.83 -0.14 -10.86
C ALA A 91 -3.37 1.32 -10.74
N ILE A 92 -3.30 1.86 -9.52
CA ILE A 92 -2.82 3.22 -9.27
C ILE A 92 -1.31 3.34 -9.57
N GLU A 93 -0.52 2.33 -9.19
CA GLU A 93 0.93 2.32 -9.44
C GLU A 93 1.24 2.35 -10.94
N ALA A 94 0.44 1.67 -11.76
CA ALA A 94 0.57 1.73 -13.21
C ALA A 94 0.31 3.13 -13.80
N LEU A 95 -0.54 3.95 -13.17
CA LEU A 95 -0.71 5.36 -13.56
C LEU A 95 0.58 6.17 -13.35
N VAL A 96 1.42 5.75 -12.40
CA VAL A 96 2.71 6.38 -12.12
C VAL A 96 3.78 5.86 -13.08
N THR A 97 4.08 4.56 -13.04
CA THR A 97 5.30 3.99 -13.63
C THR A 97 5.12 3.32 -14.98
N ASN A 98 3.90 2.99 -15.37
CA ASN A 98 3.59 2.28 -16.61
C ASN A 98 2.51 3.00 -17.42
N TRP A 99 2.57 4.33 -17.49
CA TRP A 99 1.54 5.12 -18.14
C TRP A 99 1.63 5.06 -19.67
N HIS A 100 0.49 4.78 -20.30
CA HIS A 100 0.32 4.73 -21.75
C HIS A 100 -1.08 5.21 -22.18
N GLY A 101 -1.73 6.06 -21.38
CA GLY A 101 -3.05 6.63 -21.67
C GLY A 101 -4.24 5.96 -20.96
N GLN A 102 -4.01 5.33 -19.80
CA GLN A 102 -5.06 4.69 -19.02
C GLN A 102 -6.14 5.69 -18.57
N GLY A 103 -7.37 5.20 -18.34
CA GLY A 103 -8.43 6.00 -17.74
C GLY A 103 -8.27 6.18 -16.22
N ALA A 104 -9.27 6.77 -15.59
CA ALA A 104 -9.35 6.83 -14.13
C ALA A 104 -9.52 5.42 -13.51
N CYS A 105 -8.94 5.21 -12.33
CA CYS A 105 -9.22 4.08 -11.46
C CYS A 105 -10.34 4.45 -10.48
N ASP A 106 -11.42 3.67 -10.47
CA ASP A 106 -12.43 3.72 -9.43
C ASP A 106 -11.98 2.88 -8.23
N LEU A 107 -12.03 3.47 -7.03
CA LEU A 107 -11.56 2.87 -5.79
C LEU A 107 -12.70 2.74 -4.78
N PRO A 108 -12.53 1.89 -3.74
CA PRO A 108 -13.48 1.76 -2.65
C PRO A 108 -13.86 3.10 -2.02
N GLY A 109 -15.12 3.20 -1.59
CA GLY A 109 -15.67 4.44 -1.03
C GLY A 109 -15.99 5.51 -2.07
N GLY A 110 -15.89 5.21 -3.37
CA GLY A 110 -16.19 6.19 -4.43
C GLY A 110 -15.06 7.16 -4.75
N VAL A 111 -13.85 6.91 -4.21
CA VAL A 111 -12.64 7.66 -4.57
C VAL A 111 -12.30 7.37 -6.04
N LYS A 112 -11.95 8.40 -6.81
CA LYS A 112 -11.41 8.25 -8.16
C LYS A 112 -10.00 8.77 -8.25
N VAL A 113 -9.13 8.07 -8.98
CA VAL A 113 -7.74 8.45 -9.17
C VAL A 113 -7.39 8.45 -10.65
N TRP A 114 -6.76 9.50 -11.15
CA TRP A 114 -6.32 9.57 -12.54
C TRP A 114 -5.04 10.38 -12.68
N ARG A 115 -4.34 10.17 -13.79
CA ARG A 115 -3.18 11.00 -14.16
C ARG A 115 -3.64 12.17 -15.02
N LEU A 116 -3.22 13.38 -14.65
CA LEU A 116 -3.47 14.61 -15.41
C LEU A 116 -2.25 15.53 -15.32
N SER A 117 -1.72 15.94 -16.48
CA SER A 117 -0.66 16.96 -16.58
C SER A 117 0.55 16.71 -15.65
N GLY A 118 1.04 15.46 -15.59
CA GLY A 118 2.19 15.09 -14.76
C GLY A 118 1.89 14.91 -13.28
N ARG A 119 0.61 14.90 -12.89
CA ARG A 119 0.17 14.70 -11.51
C ARG A 119 -0.79 13.52 -11.40
N LEU A 120 -0.79 12.88 -10.25
CA LEU A 120 -1.83 11.95 -9.84
C LEU A 120 -2.87 12.75 -9.04
N SER A 121 -4.08 12.84 -9.59
CA SER A 121 -5.20 13.56 -8.99
C SER A 121 -6.16 12.57 -8.34
N LEU A 122 -6.67 12.95 -7.17
CA LEU A 122 -7.66 12.17 -6.43
C LEU A 122 -8.93 13.01 -6.24
N LEU A 123 -10.09 12.39 -6.47
CA LEU A 123 -11.39 12.96 -6.16
C LEU A 123 -12.02 12.17 -5.03
N ALA A 124 -12.35 12.88 -3.94
CA ALA A 124 -13.15 12.33 -2.85
C ALA A 124 -14.56 11.98 -3.35
N PRO A 125 -15.24 10.99 -2.75
CA PRO A 125 -16.63 10.70 -3.08
C PRO A 125 -17.47 11.97 -2.97
N SER A 126 -18.36 12.19 -3.94
CA SER A 126 -19.36 13.24 -3.84
C SER A 126 -20.26 12.93 -2.64
N SER A 127 -20.08 13.65 -1.53
CA SER A 127 -21.06 13.66 -0.45
C SER A 127 -22.35 14.24 -1.02
N ASN A 128 -23.34 13.40 -1.32
CA ASN A 128 -24.69 13.94 -1.48
C ASN A 128 -25.07 14.54 -0.11
N PRO A 129 -25.40 15.84 -0.03
CA PRO A 129 -26.01 16.35 1.18
C PRO A 129 -27.36 15.64 1.35
N THR A 130 -27.52 14.94 2.47
CA THR A 130 -28.82 14.45 2.95
C THR A 130 -29.77 15.61 3.22
#